data_AF-A0A954MHM9-F1
#
_entry.id   AF-A0A954MHM9-F1
#
_cell.length_a   1.000
_cell.length_b   1.000
_cell.length_c   1.000
_cell.angle_alpha   90.00
_cell.angle_beta   90.00
_cell.angle_gamma   90.00
#
_symmetry.space_group_name_H-M   'P 1'
#
loop_
_entity.id
_entity.type
_entity.pdbx_description
1 polymer ?
#
loop_
_entity_poly.entity_id
_entity_poly.type
_entity_poly.pdbx_seq_one_letter_code
_entity_poly.pdbx_strand_id
1 'polypeptide(L)'
;MRDPHFPKSESRRDFLLQAGGGFGAIALAGMQQADADSQVTSPLTPRASHFPARARRVIYLFMHGGPSHVDLFDPKPDLVKYSGQPLPESFGKVMTRRKVADNPLLAPVRNFHPRGESGIEVSDFLPHIAEVADELCVLRSCHGDSV
;
A
#
# COMPACT_ATOMS: atom_id res chain seq x y z
N MET A 1 -46.44 -8.03 -40.60
CA MET A 1 -45.68 -8.91 -39.69
C MET A 1 -44.71 -8.00 -38.94
N ARG A 2 -44.97 -7.67 -37.67
CA ARG A 2 -44.20 -6.71 -36.86
C ARG A 2 -43.78 -7.41 -35.57
N ASP A 3 -42.47 -7.43 -35.30
CA ASP A 3 -41.82 -8.05 -34.15
C ASP A 3 -42.29 -7.47 -32.80
N PRO A 4 -42.47 -8.28 -31.73
CA PRO A 4 -42.83 -7.74 -30.42
C PRO A 4 -41.91 -8.24 -29.29
N HIS A 5 -40.64 -7.85 -29.20
CA HIS A 5 -39.76 -8.31 -28.08
C HIS A 5 -39.05 -7.21 -27.27
N PHE A 6 -39.38 -5.93 -27.44
CA PHE A 6 -38.91 -4.90 -26.50
C PHE A 6 -40.09 -4.18 -25.85
N PRO A 7 -40.31 -4.33 -24.53
CA PRO A 7 -41.33 -3.54 -23.83
C PRO A 7 -40.98 -2.06 -23.96
N LYS A 8 -41.91 -1.26 -24.46
CA LYS A 8 -41.73 0.19 -24.53
C LYS A 8 -41.76 0.75 -23.12
N SER A 9 -40.75 1.53 -22.74
CA SER A 9 -40.77 2.28 -21.49
C SER A 9 -41.75 3.45 -21.62
N GLU A 10 -42.89 3.38 -20.97
CA GLU A 10 -43.98 4.37 -21.05
C GLU A 10 -43.69 5.64 -20.21
N SER A 11 -42.72 5.57 -19.28
CA SER A 11 -42.34 6.71 -18.44
C SER A 11 -40.84 6.77 -18.14
N ARG A 12 -40.33 7.97 -17.75
CA ARG A 12 -38.94 8.15 -17.31
C ARG A 12 -38.58 7.24 -16.13
N ARG A 13 -39.54 6.96 -15.24
CA ARG A 13 -39.36 6.07 -14.10
C ARG A 13 -39.19 4.62 -14.56
N ASP A 14 -40.02 4.17 -15.51
CA ASP A 14 -39.91 2.81 -16.07
C ASP A 14 -38.61 2.62 -16.84
N PHE A 15 -38.19 3.65 -17.59
CA PHE A 15 -36.89 3.66 -18.25
C PHE A 15 -35.74 3.53 -17.23
N LEU A 16 -35.76 4.29 -16.13
CA LEU A 16 -34.72 4.20 -15.10
C LEU A 16 -34.75 2.87 -14.33
N LEU A 17 -35.94 2.29 -14.10
CA LEU A 17 -36.07 0.98 -13.46
C LEU A 17 -35.57 -0.16 -14.36
N GLN A 18 -35.90 -0.13 -15.66
CA GLN A 18 -35.42 -1.12 -16.62
C GLN A 18 -33.93 -0.97 -16.93
N ALA A 19 -33.45 0.26 -17.17
CA ALA A 19 -32.04 0.52 -17.44
C ALA A 19 -31.18 0.26 -16.20
N GLY A 20 -31.56 0.80 -15.04
CA GLY A 20 -30.82 0.63 -13.78
C GLY A 20 -30.83 -0.80 -13.26
N GLY A 21 -31.98 -1.50 -13.35
CA GLY A 21 -32.11 -2.91 -13.01
C GLY A 21 -31.31 -3.83 -13.94
N GLY A 22 -31.20 -3.48 -15.23
CA GLY A 22 -30.36 -4.19 -16.20
C GLY A 22 -28.87 -4.08 -15.91
N PHE A 23 -28.36 -2.90 -15.56
CA PHE A 23 -26.96 -2.74 -15.15
C PHE A 23 -26.63 -3.52 -13.87
N GLY A 24 -27.53 -3.52 -12.89
CA GLY A 24 -27.39 -4.33 -11.68
C GLY A 24 -27.41 -5.84 -11.98
N ALA A 25 -28.27 -6.28 -12.91
CA ALA A 25 -28.35 -7.67 -13.33
C ALA A 25 -27.08 -8.14 -14.06
N ILE A 26 -26.40 -7.26 -14.83
CA ILE A 26 -25.10 -7.57 -15.45
C ILE A 26 -24.03 -7.79 -14.37
N ALA A 27 -23.99 -6.92 -13.34
CA ALA A 27 -23.07 -7.09 -12.23
C ALA A 27 -23.36 -8.38 -11.44
N LEU A 28 -24.63 -8.69 -11.19
CA LEU A 28 -25.05 -9.93 -10.52
C LEU A 28 -24.70 -11.17 -11.35
N ALA A 29 -24.94 -11.14 -12.66
CA ALA A 29 -24.56 -12.23 -13.57
C ALA A 29 -23.04 -12.45 -13.58
N GLY A 30 -22.23 -11.38 -13.56
CA GLY A 30 -20.78 -11.47 -13.45
C GLY A 30 -20.31 -12.08 -12.13
N MET A 31 -20.95 -11.72 -11.00
CA MET A 31 -20.66 -12.34 -9.70
C MET A 31 -21.08 -13.81 -9.64
N GLN A 32 -22.28 -14.14 -10.15
CA GLN A 32 -22.75 -15.52 -10.21
C GLN A 32 -21.91 -16.39 -11.14
N GLN A 33 -21.37 -15.83 -12.22
CA GLN A 33 -20.46 -16.54 -13.12
C GLN A 33 -19.10 -16.77 -12.46
N ALA A 34 -18.58 -15.79 -11.70
CA ALA A 34 -17.37 -15.97 -10.89
C ALA A 34 -17.56 -17.02 -9.76
N ASP A 35 -18.75 -17.07 -9.16
CA ASP A 35 -19.11 -18.10 -8.17
C ASP A 35 -19.37 -19.46 -8.82
N ALA A 36 -19.92 -19.52 -10.04
CA ALA A 36 -20.17 -20.78 -10.76
C ALA A 36 -18.90 -21.40 -11.37
N ASP A 37 -17.94 -20.57 -11.80
CA ASP A 37 -16.58 -21.01 -12.18
C ASP A 37 -15.75 -21.40 -10.96
N SER A 38 -16.21 -21.05 -9.75
CA SER A 38 -15.70 -21.65 -8.51
C SER A 38 -16.28 -23.06 -8.35
N GLN A 39 -15.87 -23.99 -9.22
CA GLN A 39 -15.86 -25.39 -8.82
C GLN A 39 -15.14 -25.45 -7.47
N VAL A 40 -15.84 -25.93 -6.46
CA VAL A 40 -15.43 -25.91 -5.04
C VAL A 40 -14.13 -26.69 -4.86
N THR A 41 -13.02 -26.03 -5.16
CA THR A 41 -11.74 -26.31 -4.53
C THR A 41 -11.80 -25.56 -3.20
N SER A 42 -11.53 -26.28 -2.11
CA SER A 42 -11.44 -25.77 -0.73
C SER A 42 -11.14 -24.26 -0.66
N PRO A 43 -11.75 -23.49 0.26
CA PRO A 43 -11.40 -22.07 0.45
C PRO A 43 -9.91 -21.83 0.76
N LEU A 44 -9.17 -22.89 1.07
CA LEU A 44 -7.72 -22.90 1.27
C LEU A 44 -6.92 -23.30 0.02
N THR A 45 -7.56 -23.60 -1.11
CA THR A 45 -6.89 -23.96 -2.34
C THR A 45 -6.12 -22.74 -2.87
N PRO A 46 -4.82 -22.90 -3.18
CA PRO A 46 -4.02 -21.81 -3.71
C PRO A 46 -4.67 -21.23 -4.97
N ARG A 47 -4.98 -19.93 -4.93
CA ARG A 47 -5.43 -19.20 -6.12
C ARG A 47 -4.23 -18.92 -7.01
N ALA A 48 -4.42 -19.02 -8.33
CA ALA A 48 -3.45 -18.50 -9.27
C ALA A 48 -3.27 -16.99 -9.05
N SER A 49 -2.03 -16.53 -8.95
CA SER A 49 -1.71 -15.11 -8.90
C SER A 49 -2.02 -14.44 -10.23
N HIS A 50 -2.34 -13.13 -10.22
CA HIS A 50 -2.63 -12.37 -11.44
C HIS A 50 -1.45 -12.36 -12.43
N PHE A 51 -0.23 -12.55 -11.93
CA PHE A 51 0.99 -12.64 -12.72
C PHE A 51 1.75 -13.93 -12.39
N PRO A 52 2.49 -14.52 -13.34
CA PRO A 52 3.34 -15.67 -13.05
C PRO A 52 4.40 -15.30 -11.99
N ALA A 53 4.52 -16.14 -10.95
CA ALA A 53 5.50 -15.93 -9.90
C ALA A 53 6.93 -16.06 -10.44
N ARG A 54 7.67 -14.95 -10.44
CA ARG A 54 9.09 -14.93 -10.85
C ARG A 54 10.03 -15.40 -9.74
N ALA A 55 9.70 -15.06 -8.48
CA ALA A 55 10.46 -15.49 -7.31
C ALA A 55 9.98 -16.86 -6.82
N ARG A 56 10.91 -17.78 -6.55
CA ARG A 56 10.60 -19.13 -6.03
C ARG A 56 10.73 -19.25 -4.51
N ARG A 57 11.53 -18.37 -3.89
CA ARG A 57 11.88 -18.39 -2.46
C ARG A 57 12.04 -16.96 -1.97
N VAL A 58 11.63 -16.70 -0.73
CA VAL A 58 11.68 -15.38 -0.10
C VAL A 58 12.29 -15.53 1.30
N ILE A 59 13.26 -14.69 1.62
CA ILE A 59 13.72 -14.49 3.00
C ILE A 59 12.98 -13.28 3.53
N TYR A 60 12.16 -13.48 4.56
CA TYR A 60 11.40 -12.42 5.21
C TYR A 60 11.95 -12.16 6.60
N LEU A 61 12.31 -10.91 6.86
CA LEU A 61 12.87 -10.47 8.14
C LEU A 61 11.92 -9.48 8.80
N PHE A 62 11.31 -9.87 9.92
CA PHE A 62 10.47 -8.98 10.73
C PHE A 62 11.29 -8.43 11.91
N MET A 63 11.72 -7.18 11.81
CA MET A 63 12.70 -6.57 12.72
C MET A 63 12.04 -5.76 13.84
N HIS A 64 11.19 -6.40 14.66
CA HIS A 64 10.62 -5.71 15.82
C HIS A 64 11.71 -5.40 16.87
N GLY A 65 11.85 -4.12 17.22
CA GLY A 65 12.93 -3.65 18.10
C GLY A 65 14.26 -3.44 17.37
N GLY A 66 14.30 -3.61 16.05
CA GLY A 66 15.44 -3.25 15.22
C GLY A 66 15.59 -1.73 15.03
N PRO A 67 16.63 -1.31 14.28
CA PRO A 67 16.85 0.10 13.97
C PRO A 67 15.66 0.68 13.18
N SER A 68 15.41 1.98 13.38
CA SER A 68 14.31 2.68 12.72
C SER A 68 14.55 2.81 11.22
N HIS A 69 13.51 2.72 10.41
CA HIS A 69 13.62 2.91 8.96
C HIS A 69 14.20 4.28 8.57
N VAL A 70 13.89 5.33 9.35
CA VAL A 70 14.43 6.70 9.15
C VAL A 70 15.92 6.82 9.47
N ASP A 71 16.50 5.82 10.14
CA ASP A 71 17.94 5.71 10.39
C ASP A 71 18.65 4.78 9.39
N LEU A 72 17.93 4.11 8.48
CA LEU A 72 18.49 3.10 7.57
C LEU A 72 18.41 3.50 6.09
N PHE A 73 17.19 3.68 5.58
CA PHE A 73 16.92 3.81 4.14
C PHE A 73 15.95 4.94 3.80
N ASP A 74 15.50 5.74 4.77
CA ASP A 74 14.46 6.75 4.57
C ASP A 74 14.83 8.09 5.24
N PRO A 75 15.79 8.84 4.66
CA PRO A 75 16.19 10.13 5.21
C PRO A 75 14.98 11.09 5.22
N LYS A 76 14.76 11.74 6.37
CA LYS A 76 13.72 12.74 6.56
C LYS A 76 14.35 14.10 6.83
N PRO A 77 14.45 14.99 5.82
CA PRO A 77 15.05 16.32 5.99
C PRO A 77 14.41 17.15 7.10
N ASP A 78 13.10 17.02 7.31
CA ASP A 78 12.40 17.72 8.38
C ASP A 78 12.85 17.26 9.78
N LEU A 79 13.23 15.99 9.97
CA LEU A 79 13.80 15.53 11.26
C LEU A 79 15.14 16.20 11.55
N VAL A 80 15.92 16.50 10.51
CA VAL A 80 17.17 17.28 10.66
C VAL A 80 16.85 18.73 11.03
N LYS A 81 15.90 19.35 10.32
CA LYS A 81 15.48 20.74 10.53
C LYS A 81 14.94 21.00 11.95
N TYR A 82 14.14 20.08 12.48
CA TYR A 82 13.48 20.21 13.78
C TYR A 82 14.18 19.41 14.89
N SER A 83 15.41 18.93 14.65
CA SER A 83 16.15 18.13 15.63
C SER A 83 16.30 18.85 16.97
N GLY A 84 16.02 18.13 18.05
CA GLY A 84 16.06 18.64 19.43
C GLY A 84 14.86 19.51 19.82
N GLN A 85 13.89 19.72 18.93
CA GLN A 85 12.67 20.49 19.19
C GLN A 85 11.47 19.55 19.34
N PRO A 86 10.43 19.92 20.11
CA PRO A 86 9.17 19.18 20.08
C PRO A 86 8.53 19.25 18.68
N LEU A 87 7.60 18.34 18.40
CA LEU A 87 6.86 18.34 17.14
C LEU A 87 6.15 19.70 16.93
N PRO A 88 6.38 20.42 15.83
CA PRO A 88 5.72 21.70 15.59
C PRO A 88 4.19 21.54 15.47
N GLU A 89 3.43 22.49 16.00
CA GLU A 89 1.96 22.46 15.98
C GLU A 89 1.37 22.33 14.56
N SER A 90 2.10 22.79 13.53
CA SER A 90 1.69 22.68 12.12
C SER A 90 1.49 21.24 11.65
N PHE A 91 2.08 20.25 12.33
CA PHE A 91 1.92 18.82 12.02
C PHE A 91 0.71 18.19 12.73
N GLY A 92 -0.01 18.95 13.56
CA GLY A 92 -1.15 18.46 14.33
C GLY A 92 -0.77 17.58 15.51
N LYS A 93 -1.78 16.98 16.15
CA LYS A 93 -1.58 16.10 17.31
C LYS A 93 -1.32 14.68 16.83
N VAL A 94 -0.20 14.11 17.26
CA VAL A 94 0.16 12.71 16.99
C VAL A 94 -0.09 11.90 18.26
N MET A 95 -0.94 10.87 18.14
CA MET A 95 -1.13 9.89 19.21
C MET A 95 0.04 8.91 19.19
N THR A 96 0.67 8.70 20.35
CA THR A 96 1.76 7.73 20.48
C THR A 96 1.41 6.73 21.58
N ARG A 97 1.63 5.44 21.34
CA ARG A 97 1.35 4.36 22.32
C ARG A 97 2.04 4.54 23.66
N ARG A 98 3.21 5.20 23.67
CA ARG A 98 4.05 5.37 24.86
C ARG A 98 3.98 6.78 25.47
N LYS A 99 3.03 7.62 25.06
CA LYS A 99 2.89 9.02 25.53
C LYS A 99 4.19 9.83 25.38
N VAL A 100 4.86 9.67 24.23
CA VAL A 100 6.12 10.32 23.88
C VAL A 100 5.93 11.46 22.86
N ALA A 101 4.70 11.97 22.73
CA ALA A 101 4.38 13.02 21.76
C ALA A 101 5.14 14.33 22.02
N ASP A 102 5.49 14.59 23.29
CA ASP A 102 6.22 15.79 23.72
C ASP A 102 7.75 15.61 23.69
N ASN A 103 8.24 14.42 23.30
CA ASN A 103 9.67 14.20 23.20
C ASN A 103 10.26 15.05 22.05
N PRO A 104 11.51 15.54 22.21
CA PRO A 104 12.21 16.17 21.11
C PRO A 104 12.35 15.23 19.92
N LEU A 105 12.17 15.78 18.71
CA LEU A 105 12.47 15.08 17.47
C LEU A 105 13.97 14.79 17.39
N LEU A 106 14.30 13.63 16.86
CA LEU A 106 15.67 13.16 16.71
C LEU A 106 16.01 13.11 15.23
N ALA A 107 17.02 13.88 14.81
CA ALA A 107 17.65 13.68 13.51
C ALA A 107 18.25 12.27 13.42
N PRO A 108 18.43 11.73 12.20
CA PRO A 108 19.12 10.46 12.04
C PRO A 108 20.45 10.42 12.79
N VAL A 109 20.71 9.31 13.49
CA VAL A 109 21.89 9.17 14.34
C VAL A 109 23.19 9.09 13.50
N ARG A 110 23.06 8.64 12.25
CA ARG A 110 24.17 8.53 11.29
C ARG A 110 23.81 9.28 10.01
N ASN A 111 24.86 9.68 9.29
CA ASN A 111 24.71 10.37 8.02
C ASN A 111 24.18 9.44 6.94
N PHE A 112 23.47 10.03 5.99
CA PHE A 112 23.05 9.40 4.77
C PHE A 112 23.92 9.85 3.62
N HIS A 113 24.19 8.94 2.70
CA HIS A 113 24.92 9.24 1.48
C HIS A 113 24.20 8.59 0.30
N PRO A 114 24.12 9.25 -0.87
CA PRO A 114 23.70 8.60 -2.10
C PRO A 114 24.70 7.49 -2.44
N ARG A 115 24.20 6.33 -2.84
CA ARG A 115 25.00 5.15 -3.17
C ARG A 115 24.71 4.68 -4.59
N GLY A 116 25.74 4.11 -5.22
CA GLY A 116 25.65 3.56 -6.57
C GLY A 116 25.21 4.58 -7.63
N GLU A 117 24.78 4.07 -8.77
CA GLU A 117 24.20 4.85 -9.86
C GLU A 117 22.72 5.21 -9.60
N SER A 118 22.02 4.40 -8.81
CA SER A 118 20.64 4.63 -8.39
C SER A 118 20.48 5.87 -7.52
N GLY A 119 21.56 6.30 -6.84
CA GLY A 119 21.55 7.43 -5.94
C GLY A 119 20.72 7.18 -4.67
N ILE A 120 20.36 5.93 -4.37
CA ILE A 120 19.60 5.59 -3.18
C ILE A 120 20.39 6.05 -1.95
N GLU A 121 19.76 6.87 -1.12
CA GLU A 121 20.35 7.31 0.12
C GLU A 121 20.33 6.18 1.16
N VAL A 122 21.51 5.76 1.59
CA VAL A 122 21.71 4.72 2.60
C VAL A 122 22.54 5.26 3.75
N SER A 123 22.08 4.99 4.97
CA SER A 123 22.75 5.38 6.21
C SER A 123 24.07 4.65 6.42
N ASP A 124 25.03 5.31 7.07
CA ASP A 124 26.30 4.71 7.48
C ASP A 124 26.15 3.57 8.51
N PHE A 125 24.95 3.30 9.02
CA PHE A 125 24.66 2.07 9.77
C PHE A 125 24.76 0.79 8.92
N LEU A 126 24.66 0.90 7.60
CA LEU A 126 24.59 -0.22 6.68
C LEU A 126 25.71 -0.19 5.63
N PRO A 127 27.00 -0.14 6.04
CA PRO A 127 28.11 0.07 5.12
C PRO A 127 28.20 -1.01 4.04
N HIS A 128 27.93 -2.27 4.40
CA HIS A 128 28.00 -3.39 3.45
C HIS A 128 26.77 -3.51 2.55
N ILE A 129 25.59 -3.11 3.04
CA ILE A 129 24.39 -3.10 2.19
C ILE A 129 24.47 -1.94 1.19
N ALA A 130 25.11 -0.83 1.57
CA ALA A 130 25.35 0.30 0.68
C ALA A 130 26.21 -0.06 -0.54
N GLU A 131 27.04 -1.11 -0.47
CA GLU A 131 27.86 -1.59 -1.61
C GLU A 131 27.01 -2.19 -2.75
N VAL A 132 25.80 -2.67 -2.44
CA VAL A 132 24.87 -3.29 -3.39
C VAL A 132 23.63 -2.43 -3.64
N ALA A 133 23.71 -1.11 -3.42
CA ALA A 133 22.56 -0.21 -3.49
C ALA A 133 21.78 -0.31 -4.82
N ASP A 134 22.48 -0.49 -5.94
CA ASP A 134 21.87 -0.59 -7.27
C ASP A 134 21.10 -1.90 -7.52
N GLU A 135 21.27 -2.90 -6.64
CA GLU A 135 20.50 -4.14 -6.64
C GLU A 135 19.28 -4.06 -5.70
N LEU A 136 19.15 -2.99 -4.93
CA LEU A 136 18.07 -2.82 -3.96
C LEU A 136 16.86 -2.15 -4.60
N CYS A 137 15.68 -2.60 -4.20
CA CYS A 137 14.43 -1.88 -4.37
C CYS A 137 13.95 -1.40 -3.00
N VAL A 138 13.99 -0.09 -2.78
CA VAL A 138 13.54 0.53 -1.51
C VAL A 138 12.16 1.14 -1.71
N LEU A 139 11.17 0.64 -0.98
CA LEU A 139 9.80 1.14 -1.02
C LEU A 139 9.54 2.14 0.13
N ARG A 140 9.38 3.44 -0.22
CA ARG A 140 9.05 4.53 0.73
C ARG A 140 7.61 5.04 0.57
N SER A 141 6.66 4.15 0.29
CA SER A 141 5.26 4.51 -0.01
C SER A 141 4.25 3.99 1.02
N CYS A 142 4.71 3.41 2.12
CA CYS A 142 3.84 2.87 3.16
C CYS A 142 3.53 3.94 4.20
N HIS A 143 2.24 4.16 4.46
CA HIS A 143 1.74 4.97 5.56
C HIS A 143 0.92 4.07 6.49
N GLY A 144 1.05 4.29 7.79
CA GLY A 144 0.33 3.52 8.79
C GLY A 144 -0.36 4.44 9.79
N ASP A 145 -1.68 4.42 9.80
CA ASP A 145 -2.48 5.05 10.85
C ASP A 145 -2.42 4.15 12.09
N SER A 146 -1.48 4.43 12.99
CA SER A 146 -1.37 3.73 14.26
C SER A 146 -2.15 4.46 15.35
N VAL A 147 -2.96 3.71 16.09
CA VAL A 147 -3.41 4.03 17.46
C VAL A 147 -2.49 3.38 18.49
#